data_AF-A0A9D5V8L2-F1
#
_entry.id   AF-A0A9D5V8L2-F1
#
_cell.length_a   1.000
_cell.length_b   1.000
_cell.length_c   1.000
_cell.angle_alpha   90.00
_cell.angle_beta   90.00
_cell.angle_gamma   90.00
#
_symmetry.space_group_name_H-M   'P 1'
#
loop_
_entity.id
_entity.type
_entity.pdbx_description
1 polymer ?
#
loop_
_entity_poly.entity_id
_entity_poly.type
_entity_poly.pdbx_seq_one_letter_code
_entity_poly.pdbx_strand_id
1 'polypeptide(L)'
;MASQWSLIGEGKIFIGLRSGGPLRAVGQVKEFKLEVSEETKELKNYQGGGGLADQVSWINKVEASFSFLSLSAKNLALALRGDSSVLASTVVTDQTHTAYAGCLIPLDGIAPTAVTLKKASDDSVIPASEYEVTSAGIIVSETSTVITSAGLAVKVTYSKTAGTIIQTLIKAAEEYRVVFSGTNFARAGKPLSVELFRVKFSPTKDLSFIGDDFAGLTLTAAVLKDDTRQGVDISAFAEIKMVEE
;
A
#
# COMPACT_ATOMS: atom_id res chain seq x y z
N MET A 1 -9.53 -44.95 5.86
CA MET A 1 -8.27 -44.27 6.24
C MET A 1 -8.53 -42.77 6.15
N ALA A 2 -8.26 -41.99 7.21
CA ALA A 2 -8.29 -40.54 7.07
C ALA A 2 -7.21 -40.16 6.05
N SER A 3 -7.60 -39.67 4.87
CA SER A 3 -6.58 -39.14 3.97
C SER A 3 -5.95 -37.96 4.70
N GLN A 4 -4.63 -37.89 4.75
CA GLN A 4 -3.95 -36.69 5.23
C GLN A 4 -4.24 -35.58 4.21
N TRP A 5 -4.55 -34.36 4.66
CA TRP A 5 -4.78 -33.20 3.80
C TRP A 5 -3.68 -32.18 4.04
N SER A 6 -3.11 -31.71 2.95
CA SER A 6 -2.02 -30.73 2.92
C SER A 6 -2.44 -29.60 1.98
N LEU A 7 -2.08 -28.36 2.34
CA LEU A 7 -2.42 -27.17 1.57
C LEU A 7 -1.15 -26.38 1.26
N ILE A 8 -0.90 -26.17 -0.02
CA ILE A 8 0.00 -25.13 -0.53
C ILE A 8 -0.86 -24.28 -1.46
N GLY A 9 -1.30 -23.12 -0.99
CA GLY A 9 -2.19 -22.24 -1.76
C GLY A 9 -1.39 -21.38 -2.74
N GLU A 10 -1.73 -21.48 -4.02
CA GLU A 10 -1.21 -20.58 -5.05
C GLU A 10 -2.39 -19.90 -5.75
N GLY A 11 -2.33 -18.58 -5.98
CA GLY A 11 -3.49 -17.93 -6.56
C GLY A 11 -3.38 -16.42 -6.69
N LYS A 12 -4.51 -15.83 -7.06
CA LYS A 12 -4.68 -14.39 -7.25
C LYS A 12 -5.66 -13.87 -6.21
N ILE A 13 -5.35 -12.70 -5.66
CA ILE A 13 -6.27 -11.96 -4.79
C ILE A 13 -6.91 -10.85 -5.59
N PHE A 14 -8.22 -10.74 -5.45
CA PHE A 14 -9.04 -9.70 -6.01
C PHE A 14 -9.67 -8.87 -4.89
N ILE A 15 -9.68 -7.55 -5.06
CA ILE A 15 -10.27 -6.60 -4.12
C ILE A 15 -11.23 -5.69 -4.88
N GLY A 16 -12.39 -5.44 -4.29
CA GLY A 16 -13.40 -4.51 -4.81
C GLY A 16 -14.15 -3.84 -3.68
N LEU A 17 -14.77 -2.70 -3.96
CA LEU A 17 -15.62 -2.00 -2.98
C LEU A 17 -16.84 -2.85 -2.65
N ARG A 18 -17.23 -2.88 -1.37
CA ARG A 18 -18.41 -3.61 -0.93
C ARG A 18 -19.71 -3.00 -1.46
N SER A 19 -19.74 -1.69 -1.65
CA SER A 19 -20.87 -0.95 -2.24
C SER A 19 -21.20 -1.32 -3.69
N GLY A 20 -20.34 -2.12 -4.33
CA GLY A 20 -20.46 -2.51 -5.72
C GLY A 20 -19.29 -1.95 -6.53
N GLY A 21 -18.78 -2.76 -7.46
CA GLY A 21 -17.65 -2.40 -8.31
C GLY A 21 -16.86 -3.60 -8.79
N PRO A 22 -15.95 -3.42 -9.76
CA PRO A 22 -15.14 -4.50 -10.28
C PRO A 22 -14.16 -5.00 -9.23
N LEU A 23 -14.05 -6.32 -9.13
CA LEU A 23 -12.99 -7.00 -8.39
C LEU A 23 -11.69 -6.92 -9.19
N ARG A 24 -10.71 -6.14 -8.71
CA ARG A 24 -9.43 -5.96 -9.37
C ARG A 24 -8.37 -6.87 -8.77
N ALA A 25 -7.57 -7.52 -9.61
CA ALA A 25 -6.40 -8.27 -9.17
C ALA A 25 -5.34 -7.33 -8.56
N VAL A 26 -4.81 -7.72 -7.40
CA VAL A 26 -3.78 -6.93 -6.69
C VAL A 26 -2.36 -7.24 -7.15
N GLY A 27 -2.17 -8.20 -8.06
CA GLY A 27 -0.87 -8.64 -8.52
C GLY A 27 -0.29 -9.74 -7.63
N GLN A 28 1.04 -9.80 -7.53
CA GLN A 28 1.74 -10.82 -6.75
C GLN A 28 1.55 -10.61 -5.26
N VAL A 29 1.17 -11.68 -4.57
CA VAL A 29 0.97 -11.71 -3.12
C VAL A 29 1.83 -12.84 -2.57
N LYS A 30 2.73 -12.50 -1.64
CA LYS A 30 3.61 -13.46 -0.97
C LYS A 30 2.86 -14.26 0.08
N GLU A 31 1.92 -13.61 0.77
CA GLU A 31 1.24 -14.21 1.91
C GLU A 31 -0.18 -13.67 2.08
N PHE A 32 -1.11 -14.57 2.41
CA PHE A 32 -2.46 -14.27 2.85
C PHE A 32 -2.79 -15.11 4.09
N LYS A 33 -3.18 -14.45 5.17
CA LYS A 33 -3.53 -15.05 6.46
C LYS A 33 -4.90 -14.56 6.91
N LEU A 34 -5.69 -15.47 7.48
CA LEU A 34 -6.93 -15.19 8.19
C LEU A 34 -6.72 -15.60 9.65
N GLU A 35 -6.89 -14.64 10.55
CA GLU A 35 -6.61 -14.79 11.98
C GLU A 35 -7.89 -14.50 12.77
N VAL A 36 -8.19 -15.36 13.76
CA VAL A 36 -9.32 -15.18 14.67
C VAL A 36 -8.75 -15.09 16.07
N SER A 37 -9.06 -14.01 16.78
CA SER A 37 -8.68 -13.83 18.19
C SER A 37 -9.88 -14.04 19.10
N GLU A 38 -9.67 -14.73 20.21
CA GLU A 38 -10.67 -14.96 21.25
C GLU A 38 -10.36 -14.11 22.49
N GLU A 39 -11.41 -13.62 23.15
CA GLU A 39 -11.34 -13.05 24.49
C GLU A 39 -11.86 -14.09 25.47
N THR A 40 -11.08 -14.38 26.51
CA THR A 40 -11.40 -15.40 27.50
C THR A 40 -11.42 -14.79 28.89
N LYS A 41 -12.50 -15.08 29.64
CA LYS A 41 -12.62 -14.75 31.06
C LYS A 41 -12.51 -16.02 31.87
N GLU A 42 -11.61 -16.00 32.83
CA GLU A 42 -11.28 -17.15 33.66
C GLU A 42 -11.64 -16.86 35.12
N LEU A 43 -12.37 -17.77 35.75
CA LEU A 43 -12.62 -17.77 37.18
C LEU A 43 -11.60 -18.68 37.85
N LYS A 44 -10.73 -18.14 38.68
CA LYS A 44 -9.80 -18.96 39.49
C LYS A 44 -10.54 -19.69 40.59
N ASN A 45 -10.11 -20.90 40.91
CA ASN A 45 -10.68 -21.66 42.01
C ASN A 45 -10.13 -21.13 43.35
N TYR A 46 -11.01 -20.54 44.16
CA TYR A 46 -10.70 -20.01 45.51
C TYR A 46 -11.08 -20.97 46.65
N GLN A 47 -11.62 -22.16 46.36
CA GLN A 47 -12.06 -23.14 47.38
C GLN A 47 -10.98 -24.18 47.73
N GLY A 48 -9.72 -23.93 47.35
CA GLY A 48 -8.59 -24.85 47.56
C GLY A 48 -8.43 -25.86 46.42
N GLY A 49 -7.18 -26.23 46.11
CA GLY A 49 -6.83 -27.18 45.04
C GLY A 49 -6.14 -26.58 43.81
N GLY A 50 -6.02 -25.26 43.70
CA GLY A 50 -5.43 -24.59 42.53
C GLY A 50 -6.26 -24.73 41.25
N GLY A 51 -5.89 -24.00 40.19
CA GLY A 51 -6.55 -24.08 38.87
C GLY A 51 -7.73 -23.12 38.66
N LEU A 52 -8.46 -23.34 37.56
CA LEU A 52 -9.64 -22.57 37.15
C LEU A 52 -10.92 -23.28 37.60
N ALA A 53 -11.88 -22.54 38.15
CA ALA A 53 -13.23 -22.99 38.49
C ALA A 53 -14.22 -22.84 37.33
N ASP A 54 -14.00 -21.87 36.43
CA ASP A 54 -14.83 -21.68 35.23
C ASP A 54 -14.04 -20.90 34.16
N GLN A 55 -14.48 -21.00 32.91
CA GLN A 55 -13.91 -20.27 31.78
C GLN A 55 -15.00 -19.99 30.74
N VAL A 56 -15.08 -18.75 30.26
CA VAL A 56 -15.96 -18.36 29.16
C VAL A 56 -15.13 -17.65 28.09
N SER A 57 -15.25 -18.08 26.84
CA SER A 57 -14.58 -17.47 25.69
C SER A 57 -15.56 -16.93 24.65
N TRP A 58 -15.18 -15.85 23.99
CA TRP A 58 -15.89 -15.24 22.87
C TRP A 58 -14.92 -14.93 21.74
N ILE A 59 -15.39 -14.95 20.51
CA ILE A 59 -14.63 -14.41 19.37
C ILE A 59 -14.58 -12.89 19.52
N ASN A 60 -13.39 -12.34 19.68
CA ASN A 60 -13.16 -10.91 19.85
C ASN A 60 -13.01 -10.19 18.50
N LYS A 61 -12.21 -10.77 17.60
CA LYS A 61 -11.85 -10.13 16.34
C LYS A 61 -11.49 -11.15 15.27
N VAL A 62 -11.85 -10.85 14.03
CA VAL A 62 -11.37 -11.55 12.84
C VAL A 62 -10.54 -10.59 12.02
N GLU A 63 -9.30 -10.96 11.71
CA GLU A 63 -8.34 -10.17 10.97
C GLU A 63 -7.83 -10.91 9.74
N ALA A 64 -7.52 -10.16 8.70
CA ALA A 64 -6.85 -10.67 7.52
C ALA A 64 -5.56 -9.88 7.29
N SER A 65 -4.48 -10.61 7.03
CA SER A 65 -3.15 -10.04 6.78
C SER A 65 -2.67 -10.45 5.39
N PHE A 66 -2.16 -9.48 4.64
CA PHE A 66 -1.72 -9.64 3.26
C PHE A 66 -0.32 -9.04 3.07
N SER A 67 0.55 -9.72 2.33
CA SER A 67 1.86 -9.19 1.93
C SER A 67 1.94 -9.12 0.41
N PHE A 68 1.72 -7.92 -0.15
CA PHE A 68 1.77 -7.68 -1.58
C PHE A 68 3.20 -7.39 -2.04
N LEU A 69 3.62 -7.97 -3.15
CA LEU A 69 4.90 -7.64 -3.81
C LEU A 69 4.70 -6.68 -4.99
N SER A 70 3.45 -6.48 -5.43
CA SER A 70 3.13 -5.52 -6.49
C SER A 70 2.76 -4.15 -5.92
N LEU A 71 3.70 -3.20 -5.98
CA LEU A 71 3.49 -1.80 -5.56
C LEU A 71 2.85 -0.97 -6.69
N SER A 72 1.70 -1.43 -7.22
CA SER A 72 0.95 -0.62 -8.19
C SER A 72 0.37 0.64 -7.54
N ALA A 73 0.18 1.72 -8.30
CA ALA A 73 -0.35 2.98 -7.76
C ALA A 73 -1.69 2.81 -7.03
N LYS A 74 -2.56 1.90 -7.52
CA LYS A 74 -3.83 1.57 -6.87
C LYS A 74 -3.66 0.79 -5.57
N ASN A 75 -2.65 -0.08 -5.47
CA ASN A 75 -2.35 -0.80 -4.23
C ASN A 75 -1.76 0.13 -3.18
N LEU A 76 -0.85 1.03 -3.60
CA LEU A 76 -0.31 2.07 -2.74
C LEU A 76 -1.39 3.04 -2.26
N ALA A 77 -2.30 3.46 -3.14
CA ALA A 77 -3.45 4.27 -2.76
C ALA A 77 -4.36 3.54 -1.75
N LEU A 78 -4.68 2.25 -1.96
CA LEU A 78 -5.44 1.46 -1.01
C LEU A 78 -4.73 1.38 0.36
N ALA A 79 -3.43 1.10 0.33
CA ALA A 79 -2.64 0.90 1.53
C ALA A 79 -2.43 2.17 2.36
N LEU A 80 -2.27 3.31 1.69
CA LEU A 80 -1.99 4.58 2.33
C LEU A 80 -3.26 5.42 2.54
N ARG A 81 -4.45 4.84 2.36
CA ARG A 81 -5.75 5.55 2.39
C ARG A 81 -5.76 6.80 1.51
N GLY A 82 -5.21 6.64 0.33
CA GLY A 82 -4.95 7.68 -0.63
C GLY A 82 -5.84 7.63 -1.85
N ASP A 83 -5.50 8.48 -2.83
CA ASP A 83 -5.97 8.36 -4.20
C ASP A 83 -4.82 8.51 -5.18
N SER A 84 -5.01 7.94 -6.37
CA SER A 84 -4.08 8.09 -7.48
C SER A 84 -4.69 8.97 -8.56
N SER A 85 -3.97 10.01 -9.00
CA SER A 85 -4.39 10.88 -10.10
C SER A 85 -3.34 10.89 -11.21
N VAL A 86 -3.80 11.13 -12.45
CA VAL A 86 -2.91 11.28 -13.59
C VAL A 86 -2.20 12.63 -13.49
N LEU A 87 -0.87 12.61 -13.63
CA LEU A 87 -0.07 13.81 -13.84
C LEU A 87 0.10 13.99 -15.35
N ALA A 88 -0.44 15.10 -15.88
CA ALA A 88 -0.25 15.45 -17.28
C ALA A 88 1.15 16.04 -17.52
N SER A 89 1.67 15.85 -18.74
CA SER A 89 2.88 16.55 -19.16
C SER A 89 2.54 18.01 -19.47
N THR A 90 3.16 18.92 -18.74
CA THR A 90 2.97 20.37 -18.90
C THR A 90 4.29 21.08 -18.76
N VAL A 91 4.49 22.14 -19.55
CA VAL A 91 5.66 23.03 -19.42
C VAL A 91 5.38 24.03 -18.30
N VAL A 92 6.34 24.17 -17.38
CA VAL A 92 6.37 25.22 -16.37
C VAL A 92 7.48 26.19 -16.76
N THR A 93 7.13 27.46 -16.90
CA THR A 93 8.06 28.52 -17.32
C THR A 93 8.38 29.44 -16.15
N ASP A 94 9.67 29.76 -16.00
CA ASP A 94 10.22 30.76 -15.10
C ASP A 94 9.71 30.68 -13.65
N GLN A 95 9.62 29.47 -13.11
CA GLN A 95 9.28 29.25 -11.71
C GLN A 95 10.42 29.74 -10.81
N THR A 96 10.13 30.67 -9.91
CA THR A 96 11.12 31.26 -9.01
C THR A 96 11.43 30.35 -7.83
N HIS A 97 12.72 30.11 -7.57
CA HIS A 97 13.25 29.35 -6.44
C HIS A 97 14.47 30.04 -5.83
N THR A 98 14.83 29.66 -4.61
CA THR A 98 16.12 30.02 -4.01
C THR A 98 17.04 28.80 -4.05
N ALA A 99 18.10 28.91 -4.85
CA ALA A 99 19.09 27.86 -5.05
C ALA A 99 20.24 27.99 -4.07
N TYR A 100 20.70 26.88 -3.50
CA TYR A 100 21.88 26.80 -2.63
C TYR A 100 22.82 25.72 -3.18
N ALA A 101 24.14 25.94 -3.11
CA ALA A 101 25.13 24.93 -3.51
C ALA A 101 24.94 23.63 -2.72
N GLY A 102 25.00 22.48 -3.42
CA GLY A 102 24.81 21.15 -2.81
C GLY A 102 23.38 20.79 -2.44
N CYS A 103 22.41 21.68 -2.66
CA CYS A 103 21.03 21.47 -2.23
C CYS A 103 20.11 21.13 -3.40
N LEU A 104 19.07 20.35 -3.10
CA LEU A 104 17.98 20.03 -4.02
C LEU A 104 16.97 21.18 -4.07
N ILE A 105 16.64 21.61 -5.28
CA ILE A 105 15.47 22.44 -5.58
C ILE A 105 14.33 21.50 -5.98
N PRO A 106 13.32 21.29 -5.12
CA PRO A 106 12.19 20.43 -5.46
C PRO A 106 11.35 21.10 -6.54
N LEU A 107 11.10 20.38 -7.62
CA LEU A 107 10.22 20.85 -8.70
C LEU A 107 8.88 20.13 -8.61
N ASP A 108 7.81 20.85 -8.96
CA ASP A 108 6.49 20.23 -9.01
C ASP A 108 6.42 19.24 -10.20
N GLY A 109 5.91 18.03 -9.95
CA GLY A 109 5.89 16.93 -10.90
C GLY A 109 6.93 15.85 -10.60
N ILE A 110 7.24 15.03 -11.60
CA ILE A 110 8.25 13.97 -11.52
C ILE A 110 9.11 13.99 -12.78
N ALA A 111 10.39 13.63 -12.63
CA ALA A 111 11.37 13.49 -13.71
C ALA A 111 11.33 14.69 -14.68
N PRO A 112 11.66 15.91 -14.23
CA PRO A 112 11.65 17.09 -15.07
C PRO A 112 12.58 16.93 -16.29
N THR A 113 12.14 17.41 -17.44
CA THR A 113 12.89 17.39 -18.72
C THR A 113 13.02 18.80 -19.30
N ALA A 114 13.93 18.99 -20.26
CA ALA A 114 14.18 20.30 -20.89
C ALA A 114 14.41 21.43 -19.86
N VAL A 115 15.18 21.12 -18.82
CA VAL A 115 15.45 22.01 -17.70
C VAL A 115 16.40 23.12 -18.09
N THR A 116 16.01 24.37 -17.82
CA THR A 116 16.86 25.55 -17.95
C THR A 116 16.80 26.39 -16.68
N LEU A 117 17.96 26.82 -16.20
CA LEU A 117 18.10 27.72 -15.05
C LEU A 117 18.55 29.09 -15.52
N LYS A 118 17.93 30.13 -14.96
CA LYS A 118 18.35 31.52 -15.12
C LYS A 118 18.47 32.19 -13.76
N LYS A 119 19.34 33.19 -13.62
CA LYS A 119 19.32 34.06 -12.45
C LYS A 119 18.06 34.93 -12.48
N ALA A 120 17.40 35.08 -11.35
CA ALA A 120 16.19 35.90 -11.27
C ALA A 120 16.47 37.41 -11.45
N SER A 121 17.72 37.84 -11.21
CA SER A 121 18.14 39.25 -11.26
C SER A 121 18.26 39.82 -12.67
N ASP A 122 18.76 39.02 -13.62
CA ASP A 122 19.17 39.48 -14.96
C ASP A 122 18.84 38.49 -16.08
N ASP A 123 18.14 37.40 -15.77
CA ASP A 123 17.81 36.31 -16.70
C ASP A 123 19.03 35.65 -17.36
N SER A 124 20.24 35.83 -16.81
CA SER A 124 21.44 35.16 -17.29
C SER A 124 21.33 33.65 -17.08
N VAL A 125 21.60 32.89 -18.14
CA VAL A 125 21.51 31.43 -18.14
C VAL A 125 22.61 30.84 -17.27
N ILE A 126 22.22 29.97 -16.33
CA ILE A 126 23.15 29.18 -15.53
C ILE A 126 23.50 27.92 -16.35
N PRO A 127 24.79 27.64 -16.61
CA PRO A 127 25.21 26.48 -17.39
C PRO A 127 24.74 25.16 -16.76
N ALA A 128 24.42 24.18 -17.60
CA ALA A 128 24.03 22.84 -17.16
C ALA A 128 25.15 22.05 -16.45
N SER A 129 26.39 22.54 -16.47
CA SER A 129 27.50 21.97 -15.67
C SER A 129 27.37 22.28 -14.17
N GLU A 130 26.57 23.27 -13.80
CA GLU A 130 26.44 23.73 -12.41
C GLU A 130 25.34 22.96 -11.64
N TYR A 131 24.58 22.11 -12.31
CA TYR A 131 23.47 21.38 -11.71
C TYR A 131 23.22 20.03 -12.38
N GLU A 132 22.68 19.09 -11.61
CA GLU A 132 22.23 17.79 -12.09
C GLU A 132 20.71 17.67 -11.95
N VAL A 133 20.06 17.07 -12.96
CA VAL A 133 18.61 16.84 -12.95
C VAL A 133 18.33 15.50 -12.30
N THR A 134 17.50 15.51 -11.27
CA THR A 134 17.07 14.32 -10.52
C THR A 134 15.58 14.05 -10.74
N SER A 135 15.07 12.89 -10.30
CA SER A 135 13.65 12.56 -10.41
C SER A 135 12.72 13.51 -9.64
N ALA A 136 13.23 14.16 -8.59
CA ALA A 136 12.47 15.07 -7.73
C ALA A 136 12.68 16.57 -8.07
N GLY A 137 13.62 16.90 -8.95
CA GLY A 137 13.98 18.28 -9.22
C GLY A 137 15.42 18.44 -9.70
N ILE A 138 16.12 19.43 -9.14
CA ILE A 138 17.47 19.79 -9.58
C ILE A 138 18.38 19.91 -8.38
N ILE A 139 19.51 19.22 -8.39
CA ILE A 139 20.56 19.41 -7.37
C ILE A 139 21.63 20.34 -7.92
N VAL A 140 21.95 21.39 -7.18
CA VAL A 140 23.03 22.30 -7.54
C VAL A 140 24.36 21.66 -7.13
N SER A 141 25.37 21.72 -7.99
CA SER A 141 26.72 21.23 -7.66
C SER A 141 27.26 21.91 -6.40
N GLU A 142 27.86 21.13 -5.50
CA GLU A 142 28.52 21.64 -4.29
C GLU A 142 29.68 22.59 -4.61
N THR A 143 30.33 22.39 -5.76
CA THR A 143 31.47 23.20 -6.22
C THR A 143 31.06 24.33 -7.16
N SER A 144 29.76 24.65 -7.22
CA SER A 144 29.27 25.71 -8.11
C SER A 144 29.97 27.04 -7.83
N THR A 145 30.45 27.68 -8.88
CA THR A 145 31.06 29.01 -8.80
C THR A 145 30.05 30.14 -9.00
N VAL A 146 28.84 29.78 -9.47
CA VAL A 146 27.75 30.71 -9.78
C VAL A 146 26.75 30.80 -8.64
N ILE A 147 26.40 29.66 -8.04
CA ILE A 147 25.47 29.57 -6.90
C ILE A 147 26.30 29.24 -5.67
N THR A 148 26.26 30.13 -4.67
CA THR A 148 27.00 29.94 -3.41
C THR A 148 26.08 29.47 -2.29
N SER A 149 26.66 29.13 -1.15
CA SER A 149 25.90 28.78 0.07
C SER A 149 25.09 29.95 0.65
N ALA A 150 25.31 31.19 0.19
CA ALA A 150 24.51 32.35 0.59
C ALA A 150 23.09 32.36 -0.03
N GLY A 151 22.84 31.51 -1.02
CA GLY A 151 21.58 31.43 -1.73
C GLY A 151 21.49 32.41 -2.91
N LEU A 152 20.95 31.95 -4.04
CA LEU A 152 20.73 32.75 -5.24
C LEU A 152 19.28 32.56 -5.72
N ALA A 153 18.58 33.66 -5.98
CA ALA A 153 17.26 33.59 -6.61
C ALA A 153 17.41 33.18 -8.08
N VAL A 154 16.74 32.08 -8.47
CA VAL A 154 16.78 31.51 -9.81
C VAL A 154 15.37 31.34 -10.37
N LYS A 155 15.25 31.39 -11.70
CA LYS A 155 14.05 31.01 -12.45
C LYS A 155 14.34 29.68 -13.14
N VAL A 156 13.46 28.71 -12.91
CA VAL A 156 13.56 27.37 -13.49
C VAL A 156 12.44 27.19 -14.50
N THR A 157 12.81 26.85 -15.73
CA THR A 157 11.87 26.41 -16.76
C THR A 157 12.10 24.94 -17.03
N TYR A 158 11.04 24.14 -17.00
CA TYR A 158 11.13 22.69 -17.17
C TYR A 158 9.80 22.09 -17.67
N SER A 159 9.86 20.89 -18.22
CA SER A 159 8.69 20.12 -18.63
C SER A 159 8.44 18.99 -17.63
N LYS A 160 7.21 18.90 -17.11
CA LYS A 160 6.79 17.77 -16.27
C LYS A 160 6.65 16.51 -17.12
N THR A 161 7.15 15.38 -16.63
CA THR A 161 6.89 14.09 -17.25
C THR A 161 5.52 13.57 -16.84
N ALA A 162 4.77 12.99 -17.79
CA ALA A 162 3.49 12.38 -17.48
C ALA A 162 3.69 11.20 -16.52
N GLY A 163 2.84 11.08 -15.50
CA GLY A 163 3.03 10.10 -14.45
C GLY A 163 1.77 9.86 -13.63
N THR A 164 1.93 9.22 -12.48
CA THR A 164 0.86 9.04 -11.50
C THR A 164 1.29 9.66 -10.19
N ILE A 165 0.46 10.54 -9.65
CA ILE A 165 0.62 11.08 -8.30
C ILE A 165 -0.24 10.25 -7.37
N ILE A 166 0.33 9.86 -6.23
CA ILE A 166 -0.40 9.15 -5.18
C ILE A 166 -0.41 10.08 -3.97
N GLN A 167 -1.58 10.62 -3.66
CA GLN A 167 -1.79 11.40 -2.44
C GLN A 167 -2.24 10.46 -1.33
N THR A 168 -1.61 10.53 -0.17
CA THR A 168 -1.83 9.60 0.95
C THR A 168 -2.74 10.21 2.01
N LEU A 169 -3.44 9.38 2.79
CA LEU A 169 -4.24 9.76 3.96
C LEU A 169 -5.36 10.78 3.70
N ILE A 170 -5.81 10.92 2.46
CA ILE A 170 -6.88 11.85 2.07
C ILE A 170 -8.27 11.19 2.06
N LYS A 171 -8.36 9.86 2.10
CA LYS A 171 -9.62 9.12 2.09
C LYS A 171 -9.97 8.52 3.45
N ALA A 172 -11.27 8.52 3.75
CA ALA A 172 -11.82 7.75 4.85
C ALA A 172 -11.74 6.24 4.56
N ALA A 173 -11.81 5.43 5.63
CA ALA A 173 -11.76 3.98 5.50
C ALA A 173 -13.07 3.43 4.90
N GLU A 174 -12.98 2.91 3.68
CA GLU A 174 -14.07 2.21 3.01
C GLU A 174 -14.10 0.71 3.35
N GLU A 175 -15.22 0.07 3.00
CA GLU A 175 -15.40 -1.37 3.13
C GLU A 175 -15.23 -2.05 1.78
N TYR A 176 -14.53 -3.18 1.79
CA TYR A 176 -14.17 -3.94 0.62
C TYR A 176 -14.64 -5.39 0.74
N ARG A 177 -14.77 -6.04 -0.40
CA ARG A 177 -14.86 -7.50 -0.53
C ARG A 177 -13.53 -8.01 -1.08
N VAL A 178 -13.02 -9.08 -0.50
CA VAL A 178 -11.77 -9.71 -0.93
C VAL A 178 -12.05 -11.13 -1.36
N VAL A 179 -11.55 -11.50 -2.55
CA VAL A 179 -11.70 -12.86 -3.09
C VAL A 179 -10.32 -13.38 -3.45
N PHE A 180 -9.88 -14.43 -2.78
CA PHE A 180 -8.77 -15.27 -3.19
C PHE A 180 -9.30 -16.35 -4.12
N SER A 181 -8.74 -16.42 -5.33
CA SER A 181 -8.99 -17.49 -6.28
C SER A 181 -7.66 -18.17 -6.57
N GLY A 182 -7.54 -19.42 -6.15
CA GLY A 182 -6.32 -20.18 -6.26
C GLY A 182 -6.54 -21.66 -6.44
N THR A 183 -5.45 -22.38 -6.24
CA THR A 183 -5.36 -23.82 -6.31
C THR A 183 -4.57 -24.33 -5.12
N ASN A 184 -4.83 -25.58 -4.74
CA ASN A 184 -4.02 -26.29 -3.77
C ASN A 184 -2.96 -27.11 -4.53
N PHE A 185 -1.74 -26.59 -4.58
CA PHE A 185 -0.61 -27.24 -5.25
C PHE A 185 -0.29 -28.62 -4.65
N ALA A 186 -0.45 -28.77 -3.33
CA ALA A 186 -0.25 -30.04 -2.64
C ALA A 186 -1.31 -31.12 -3.02
N ARG A 187 -2.32 -30.76 -3.82
CA ARG A 187 -3.38 -31.65 -4.31
C ARG A 187 -3.59 -31.51 -5.81
N ALA A 188 -2.51 -31.61 -6.59
CA ALA A 188 -2.56 -31.56 -8.06
C ALA A 188 -3.26 -30.29 -8.60
N GLY A 189 -3.18 -29.17 -7.87
CA GLY A 189 -3.75 -27.90 -8.31
C GLY A 189 -5.28 -27.82 -8.21
N LYS A 190 -5.92 -28.60 -7.33
CA LYS A 190 -7.38 -28.51 -7.12
C LYS A 190 -7.83 -27.10 -6.75
N PRO A 191 -8.98 -26.62 -7.25
CA PRO A 191 -9.46 -25.26 -6.98
C PRO A 191 -9.67 -25.00 -5.48
N LEU A 192 -9.25 -23.80 -5.05
CA LEU A 192 -9.45 -23.24 -3.72
C LEU A 192 -9.86 -21.78 -3.86
N SER A 193 -10.97 -21.40 -3.24
CA SER A 193 -11.44 -20.03 -3.16
C SER A 193 -11.67 -19.64 -1.72
N VAL A 194 -11.25 -18.42 -1.34
CA VAL A 194 -11.57 -17.82 -0.05
C VAL A 194 -12.18 -16.47 -0.29
N GLU A 195 -13.34 -16.22 0.28
CA GLU A 195 -14.04 -14.96 0.16
C GLU A 195 -14.21 -14.32 1.54
N LEU A 196 -13.79 -13.06 1.67
CA LEU A 196 -14.06 -12.21 2.83
C LEU A 196 -15.12 -11.19 2.44
N PHE A 197 -16.25 -11.20 3.14
CA PHE A 197 -17.44 -10.46 2.72
C PHE A 197 -17.35 -8.96 2.96
N ARG A 198 -16.85 -8.59 4.15
CA ARG A 198 -16.77 -7.20 4.60
C ARG A 198 -15.43 -6.95 5.28
N VAL A 199 -14.54 -6.30 4.56
CA VAL A 199 -13.14 -6.08 4.95
C VAL A 199 -12.87 -4.59 5.04
N LYS A 200 -12.27 -4.15 6.15
CA LYS A 200 -11.85 -2.77 6.36
C LYS A 200 -10.34 -2.71 6.52
N PHE A 201 -9.66 -2.16 5.52
CA PHE A 201 -8.20 -2.05 5.55
C PHE A 201 -7.73 -0.98 6.54
N SER A 202 -6.74 -1.36 7.34
CA SER A 202 -5.94 -0.44 8.11
C SER A 202 -4.88 0.19 7.19
N PRO A 203 -4.48 1.45 7.43
CA PRO A 203 -3.34 2.01 6.71
C PRO A 203 -2.12 1.12 6.95
N THR A 204 -1.28 0.98 5.93
CA THR A 204 0.01 0.31 6.07
C THR A 204 0.83 1.02 7.15
N LYS A 205 1.36 0.23 8.10
CA LYS A 205 2.14 0.74 9.24
C LYS A 205 3.59 1.05 8.85
N ASP A 206 4.13 0.29 7.89
CA ASP A 206 5.50 0.43 7.40
C ASP A 206 5.52 0.23 5.89
N LEU A 207 6.09 1.20 5.17
CA LEU A 207 6.38 1.10 3.75
C LEU A 207 7.81 1.58 3.53
N SER A 208 8.71 0.63 3.36
CA SER A 208 10.12 0.89 3.07
C SER A 208 10.32 1.15 1.58
N PHE A 209 10.85 2.33 1.23
CA PHE A 209 11.21 2.70 -0.15
C PHE A 209 12.66 2.36 -0.51
N ILE A 210 13.50 2.15 0.50
CA ILE A 210 14.92 1.79 0.36
C ILE A 210 15.16 0.56 1.24
N GLY A 211 15.76 -0.48 0.67
CA GLY A 211 16.08 -1.72 1.35
C GLY A 211 16.81 -2.68 0.43
N ASP A 212 17.36 -3.75 1.00
CA ASP A 212 18.15 -4.75 0.26
C ASP A 212 17.27 -5.75 -0.50
N ASP A 213 16.03 -5.94 -0.05
CA ASP A 213 15.04 -6.84 -0.64
C ASP A 213 14.01 -6.08 -1.49
N PHE A 214 13.25 -6.82 -2.31
CA PHE A 214 12.07 -6.27 -2.98
C PHE A 214 11.08 -5.68 -1.97
N ALA A 215 10.68 -4.43 -2.20
CA ALA A 215 9.70 -3.77 -1.36
C ALA A 215 8.42 -4.61 -1.25
N GLY A 216 8.04 -4.90 -0.01
CA GLY A 216 6.80 -5.56 0.33
C GLY A 216 5.80 -4.56 0.88
N LEU A 217 4.56 -4.63 0.42
CA LEU A 217 3.45 -3.83 0.93
C LEU A 217 2.57 -4.71 1.82
N THR A 218 2.78 -4.59 3.14
CA THR A 218 2.00 -5.33 4.13
C THR A 218 0.73 -4.57 4.48
N LEU A 219 -0.40 -5.25 4.35
CA LEU A 219 -1.74 -4.74 4.65
C LEU A 219 -2.42 -5.63 5.68
N THR A 220 -3.01 -4.98 6.68
CA THR A 220 -3.85 -5.64 7.69
C THR A 220 -5.27 -5.11 7.55
N ALA A 221 -6.24 -5.98 7.75
CA ALA A 221 -7.64 -5.62 7.61
C ALA A 221 -8.49 -6.29 8.68
N ALA A 222 -9.47 -5.56 9.20
CA ALA A 222 -10.51 -6.15 10.04
C ALA A 222 -11.58 -6.77 9.14
N VAL A 223 -11.92 -8.03 9.40
CA VAL A 223 -13.06 -8.69 8.77
C VAL A 223 -14.27 -8.45 9.67
N LEU A 224 -15.14 -7.57 9.22
CA LEU A 224 -16.34 -7.17 9.95
C LEU A 224 -17.48 -8.14 9.64
N LYS A 225 -18.43 -8.23 10.56
CA LYS A 225 -19.64 -9.02 10.35
C LYS A 225 -20.45 -8.43 9.19
N ASP A 226 -20.89 -9.28 8.27
CA ASP A 226 -21.87 -8.95 7.24
C ASP A 226 -23.29 -9.27 7.74
N ASP A 227 -24.06 -8.24 8.09
CA ASP A 227 -25.41 -8.41 8.63
C ASP A 227 -26.45 -8.88 7.60
N THR A 228 -26.11 -8.89 6.30
CA THR A 228 -27.00 -9.42 5.25
C THR A 228 -26.90 -10.93 5.10
N ARG A 229 -25.83 -11.55 5.62
CA ARG A 229 -25.66 -13.00 5.62
C ARG A 229 -26.23 -13.57 6.91
N GLN A 230 -27.52 -13.93 6.85
CA GLN A 230 -28.26 -14.50 7.97
C GLN A 230 -28.69 -15.93 7.64
N GLY A 231 -28.54 -16.83 8.60
CA GLY A 231 -28.95 -18.23 8.47
C GLY A 231 -28.21 -19.11 9.46
N VAL A 232 -28.77 -20.30 9.70
CA VAL A 232 -28.06 -21.37 10.41
C VAL A 232 -26.92 -21.85 9.51
N ASP A 233 -25.75 -22.12 10.08
CA ASP A 233 -24.55 -22.60 9.39
C ASP A 233 -23.93 -21.66 8.33
N ILE A 234 -24.32 -20.38 8.30
CA ILE A 234 -23.72 -19.37 7.41
C ILE A 234 -22.77 -18.48 8.19
N SER A 235 -21.49 -18.52 7.82
CA SER A 235 -20.52 -17.54 8.30
C SER A 235 -20.84 -16.15 7.75
N ALA A 236 -20.91 -15.18 8.66
CA ALA A 236 -21.08 -13.77 8.33
C ALA A 236 -19.75 -13.04 8.01
N PHE A 237 -18.60 -13.74 8.10
CA PHE A 237 -17.27 -13.12 7.97
C PHE A 237 -16.54 -13.56 6.71
N ALA A 238 -16.48 -14.87 6.48
CA ALA A 238 -15.71 -15.47 5.40
C ALA A 238 -16.29 -16.82 4.95
N GLU A 239 -16.04 -17.20 3.71
CA GLU A 239 -16.41 -18.50 3.13
C GLU A 239 -15.22 -19.09 2.38
N ILE A 240 -14.93 -20.36 2.64
CA ILE A 240 -13.86 -21.12 2.00
C ILE A 240 -14.51 -22.22 1.17
N LYS A 241 -14.18 -22.27 -0.12
CA LYS A 241 -14.62 -23.31 -1.05
C LYS A 241 -13.40 -24.06 -1.54
N MET A 242 -13.38 -25.36 -1.32
CA MET A 242 -12.32 -26.24 -1.79
C MET A 242 -12.94 -27.43 -2.51
N VAL A 243 -12.24 -27.92 -3.53
CA VAL A 243 -12.63 -29.17 -4.20
C VAL A 243 -11.92 -30.32 -3.48
N GLU A 244 -12.73 -31.27 -3.01
CA GLU A 244 -12.27 -32.40 -2.21
C GLU A 244 -11.77 -33.57 -3.09
N GLU A 245 -12.36 -33.79 -4.27
CA GLU A 245 -12.10 -34.90 -5.21
C GLU A 245 -11.60 -34.48 -6.60
#